data_AF-A0A8T7DIC0-F1
#
_entry.id   AF-A0A8T7DIC0-F1
#
_cell.length_a   1.000
_cell.length_b   1.000
_cell.length_c   1.000
_cell.angle_alpha   90.00
_cell.angle_beta   90.00
_cell.angle_gamma   90.00
#
_symmetry.space_group_name_H-M   'P 1'
#
loop_
_entity.id
_entity.type
_entity.pdbx_description
1 polymer ?
#
loop_
_entity_poly.entity_id
_entity_poly.type
_entity_poly.pdbx_seq_one_letter_code
_entity_poly.pdbx_strand_id
1 'polypeptide(L)'
;MKKIIVSVALIFLAASSTTFASDYMNQEQREAKFCGKTFNGKNEISGWTYKVHVDASCKNKKIQYVTGKKAGKTFDRKITKIDPNGEWCRLTNRGQQRCNKMKDMGDGTYQGTSTFGKWKGKHYVTLSKIVIDEQL
;
A
#
# COMPACT_ATOMS: atom_id res chain seq x y z
N MET A 1 9.03 17.54 -69.38
CA MET A 1 9.72 16.52 -68.56
C MET A 1 9.31 16.71 -67.11
N LYS A 2 8.43 15.87 -66.57
CA LYS A 2 7.94 15.94 -65.18
C LYS A 2 8.94 15.22 -64.26
N LYS A 3 9.54 15.94 -63.30
CA LYS A 3 10.40 15.33 -62.27
C LYS A 3 9.56 15.16 -61.01
N ILE A 4 9.27 13.91 -60.66
CA ILE A 4 8.61 13.53 -59.41
C ILE A 4 9.70 13.39 -58.36
N ILE A 5 9.74 14.30 -57.38
CA ILE A 5 10.60 14.16 -56.21
C ILE A 5 9.74 13.52 -55.12
N VAL A 6 9.94 12.22 -54.89
CA VAL A 6 9.36 11.49 -53.77
C VAL A 6 10.12 11.90 -52.52
N SER A 7 9.50 12.70 -51.65
CA SER A 7 10.06 13.03 -50.34
C SER A 7 9.70 11.93 -49.35
N VAL A 8 10.73 11.23 -48.87
CA VAL A 8 10.65 10.18 -47.84
C VAL A 8 10.25 10.83 -46.52
N ALA A 9 9.08 10.47 -45.98
CA ALA A 9 8.67 10.86 -44.65
C ALA A 9 9.47 10.04 -43.61
N LEU A 10 10.38 10.69 -42.88
CA LEU A 10 11.01 10.12 -41.69
C LEU A 10 9.98 10.13 -40.55
N ILE A 11 9.39 8.97 -40.27
CA ILE A 11 8.59 8.78 -39.06
C ILE A 11 9.56 8.55 -37.89
N PHE A 12 9.81 9.59 -37.10
CA PHE A 12 10.42 9.45 -35.78
C PHE A 12 9.41 8.77 -34.85
N LEU A 13 9.47 7.45 -34.76
CA LEU A 13 8.86 6.70 -33.66
C LEU A 13 9.67 6.99 -32.41
N ALA A 14 9.30 8.04 -31.68
CA ALA A 14 9.69 8.21 -30.29
C ALA A 14 9.09 7.02 -29.51
N ALA A 15 9.87 5.95 -29.36
CA ALA A 15 9.56 4.84 -28.47
C ALA A 15 9.50 5.40 -27.04
N SER A 16 8.29 5.83 -26.67
CA SER A 16 7.96 6.18 -25.30
C SER A 16 8.13 4.89 -24.52
N SER A 17 9.21 4.79 -23.73
CA SER A 17 9.38 3.69 -22.80
C SER A 17 8.20 3.76 -21.82
N THR A 18 7.19 2.92 -22.06
CA THR A 18 6.10 2.70 -21.11
C THR A 18 6.72 1.99 -19.93
N THR A 19 7.28 2.77 -19.02
CA THR A 19 7.68 2.31 -17.70
C THR A 19 6.38 1.86 -17.06
N PHE A 20 6.13 0.55 -17.06
CA PHE A 20 4.95 -0.03 -16.42
C PHE A 20 5.03 0.35 -14.95
N ALA A 21 4.28 1.38 -14.55
CA ALA A 21 4.11 1.70 -13.15
C ALA A 21 3.53 0.43 -12.49
N SER A 22 4.26 -0.13 -11.54
CA SER A 22 3.73 -1.22 -10.71
C SER A 22 2.45 -0.71 -10.06
N ASP A 23 1.36 -1.47 -10.19
CA ASP A 23 0.08 -1.21 -9.51
C ASP A 23 0.23 -1.03 -7.99
N TYR A 24 1.31 -1.55 -7.41
CA TYR A 24 1.61 -1.43 -6.00
C TYR A 24 2.63 -0.33 -5.73
N MET A 25 2.41 0.42 -4.64
CA MET A 25 3.34 1.42 -4.15
C MET A 25 4.70 0.81 -3.81
N ASN A 26 5.78 1.48 -4.20
CA ASN A 26 7.15 1.17 -3.79
C ASN A 26 7.43 1.65 -2.34
N GLN A 27 8.67 1.49 -1.86
CA GLN A 27 9.06 1.91 -0.51
C GLN A 27 8.77 3.40 -0.24
N GLU A 28 9.30 4.28 -1.08
CA GLU A 28 9.22 5.73 -0.93
C GLU A 28 7.76 6.20 -0.90
N GLN A 29 6.95 5.69 -1.84
CA GLN A 29 5.53 5.99 -1.90
C GLN A 29 4.79 5.54 -0.64
N ARG A 30 5.11 4.35 -0.10
CA ARG A 30 4.49 3.89 1.15
C ARG A 30 4.89 4.75 2.33
N GLU A 31 6.17 5.06 2.47
CA GLU A 31 6.67 5.85 3.59
C GLU A 31 6.02 7.25 3.57
N ALA A 32 6.10 7.95 2.44
CA ALA A 32 5.48 9.26 2.26
C ALA A 32 3.96 9.23 2.52
N LYS A 33 3.29 8.14 2.12
CA LYS A 33 1.84 8.03 2.27
C LYS A 33 1.40 7.73 3.69
N PHE A 34 2.09 6.83 4.39
CA PHE A 34 1.59 6.25 5.64
C PHE A 34 2.33 6.71 6.91
N CYS A 35 3.63 7.04 6.86
CA CYS A 35 4.36 7.38 8.09
C CYS A 35 3.78 8.64 8.75
N GLY A 36 3.70 8.62 10.09
CA GLY A 36 3.19 9.73 10.90
C GLY A 36 1.69 9.98 10.77
N LYS A 37 0.93 9.10 10.11
CA LYS A 37 -0.48 9.32 9.77
C LYS A 37 -1.39 8.25 10.38
N THR A 38 -2.65 8.64 10.58
CA THR A 38 -3.72 7.78 11.09
C THR A 38 -4.76 7.55 10.01
N PHE A 39 -5.21 6.29 9.88
CA PHE A 39 -6.20 5.87 8.89
C PHE A 39 -7.31 5.07 9.57
N ASN A 40 -8.51 5.15 8.99
CA ASN A 40 -9.52 4.13 9.24
C ASN A 40 -9.20 2.91 8.40
N GLY A 41 -9.44 1.73 8.96
CA GLY A 41 -9.16 0.46 8.33
C GLY A 41 -10.32 -0.51 8.48
N LYS A 42 -10.48 -1.36 7.47
CA LYS A 42 -11.39 -2.50 7.49
C LYS A 42 -10.59 -3.76 7.18
N ASN A 43 -10.86 -4.84 7.91
CA ASN A 43 -10.39 -6.16 7.54
C ASN A 43 -11.44 -6.82 6.65
N GLU A 44 -11.12 -7.07 5.38
CA GLU A 44 -12.11 -7.58 4.41
C GLU A 44 -12.48 -9.04 4.64
N ILE A 45 -11.69 -9.79 5.42
CA ILE A 45 -11.99 -11.19 5.74
C ILE A 45 -12.99 -11.27 6.90
N SER A 46 -12.84 -10.43 7.93
CA SER A 46 -13.66 -10.48 9.13
C SER A 46 -14.73 -9.39 9.22
N GLY A 47 -14.70 -8.39 8.34
CA GLY A 47 -15.56 -7.21 8.38
C GLY A 47 -15.24 -6.21 9.50
N TRP A 48 -14.22 -6.48 10.34
CA TRP A 48 -13.93 -5.62 11.49
C TRP A 48 -13.27 -4.32 11.06
N THR A 49 -13.72 -3.23 11.65
CA THR A 49 -13.16 -1.90 11.48
C THR A 49 -12.20 -1.55 12.61
N TYR A 50 -11.21 -0.73 12.31
CA TYR A 50 -10.17 -0.30 13.23
C TYR A 50 -9.62 1.06 12.81
N LYS A 51 -8.98 1.77 13.73
CA LYS A 51 -8.08 2.88 13.42
C LYS A 51 -6.64 2.37 13.48
N VAL A 52 -5.79 2.82 12.56
CA VAL A 52 -4.37 2.50 12.55
C VAL A 52 -3.54 3.77 12.44
N HIS A 53 -2.64 3.97 13.39
CA HIS A 53 -1.62 5.00 13.34
C HIS A 53 -0.28 4.34 13.03
N VAL A 54 0.49 4.94 12.13
CA VAL A 54 1.87 4.53 11.86
C VAL A 54 2.76 5.66 12.34
N ASP A 55 3.78 5.32 13.13
CA ASP A 55 4.70 6.33 13.64
C ASP A 55 5.47 7.03 12.52
N ALA A 56 6.01 8.21 12.82
CA ALA A 56 6.78 9.01 11.85
C ALA A 56 8.01 8.27 11.31
N SER A 57 8.56 7.33 12.08
CA SER A 57 9.70 6.52 11.66
C SER A 57 9.33 5.31 10.80
N CYS A 58 8.03 5.05 10.59
CA CYS A 58 7.50 3.83 9.98
C CYS A 58 8.02 2.51 10.59
N LYS A 59 8.33 2.50 11.90
CA LYS A 59 8.83 1.31 12.61
C LYS A 59 7.77 0.64 13.45
N ASN A 60 6.73 1.36 13.86
CA ASN A 60 5.63 0.80 14.61
C ASN A 60 4.29 1.28 14.07
N LYS A 61 3.27 0.47 14.30
CA LYS A 61 1.88 0.87 14.11
C LYS A 61 1.04 0.47 15.31
N LYS A 62 0.19 1.38 15.74
CA LYS A 62 -0.82 1.18 16.77
C LYS A 62 -2.16 0.93 16.08
N ILE A 63 -2.86 -0.14 16.47
CA ILE A 63 -4.16 -0.52 15.90
C ILE A 63 -5.19 -0.59 17.01
N GLN A 64 -6.22 0.26 16.95
CA GLN A 64 -7.36 0.24 17.86
C GLN A 64 -8.58 -0.29 17.11
N TYR A 65 -9.15 -1.41 17.57
CA TYR A 65 -10.34 -1.97 16.94
C TYR A 65 -11.60 -1.22 17.36
N VAL A 66 -12.41 -0.83 16.38
CA VAL A 66 -13.68 -0.12 16.59
C VAL A 66 -14.83 -1.11 16.69
N THR A 67 -14.80 -2.20 15.91
CA THR A 67 -15.87 -3.21 15.88
C THR A 67 -15.34 -4.64 16.02
N GLY A 68 -16.28 -5.59 16.16
CA GLY A 68 -16.00 -7.02 16.30
C GLY A 68 -15.59 -7.42 17.71
N LYS A 69 -15.20 -8.69 17.89
CA LYS A 69 -14.85 -9.27 19.22
C LYS A 69 -13.62 -8.64 19.91
N LYS A 70 -12.93 -7.72 19.24
CA LYS A 70 -11.78 -6.99 19.76
C LYS A 70 -12.06 -5.49 19.92
N ALA A 71 -13.29 -5.05 19.73
CA ALA A 71 -13.67 -3.64 19.90
C ALA A 71 -13.14 -3.08 21.23
N GLY A 72 -12.61 -1.86 21.19
CA GLY A 72 -11.97 -1.18 22.31
C GLY A 72 -10.53 -1.63 22.62
N LYS A 73 -10.05 -2.73 22.04
CA LYS A 73 -8.67 -3.20 22.27
C LYS A 73 -7.68 -2.52 21.33
N THR A 74 -6.54 -2.14 21.90
CA THR A 74 -5.40 -1.57 21.19
C THR A 74 -4.25 -2.56 21.11
N PHE A 75 -3.56 -2.58 19.97
CA PHE A 75 -2.41 -3.44 19.74
C PHE A 75 -1.29 -2.67 19.06
N ASP A 76 -0.09 -2.74 19.63
CA ASP A 76 1.13 -2.30 18.97
C ASP A 76 1.70 -3.40 18.08
N ARG A 77 2.18 -3.01 16.91
CA ARG A 77 2.85 -3.91 15.97
C ARG A 77 4.10 -3.27 15.43
N LYS A 78 5.22 -3.93 15.70
CA LYS A 78 6.50 -3.61 15.07
C LYS A 78 6.48 -3.96 13.58
N ILE A 79 6.93 -3.01 12.79
CA ILE A 79 7.31 -3.19 11.40
C ILE A 79 8.75 -3.67 11.39
N THR A 80 9.00 -4.76 10.68
CA THR A 80 10.35 -5.33 10.62
C THR A 80 11.08 -5.00 9.33
N LYS A 81 10.35 -4.69 8.26
CA LYS A 81 10.91 -4.32 6.97
C LYS A 81 9.88 -3.56 6.14
N ILE A 82 10.30 -2.49 5.47
CA ILE A 82 9.71 -2.02 4.20
C ILE A 82 10.79 -2.29 3.16
N ASP A 83 10.50 -3.11 2.15
CA ASP A 83 11.48 -3.37 1.09
C ASP A 83 11.30 -2.41 -0.09
N PRO A 84 12.29 -2.32 -1.01
CA PRO A 84 12.20 -1.40 -2.15
C PRO A 84 10.96 -1.57 -3.03
N ASN A 85 10.37 -2.78 -3.04
CA ASN A 85 9.15 -3.10 -3.77
C ASN A 85 7.87 -2.77 -2.98
N GLY A 86 8.01 -2.06 -1.85
CA GLY A 86 6.93 -1.65 -0.96
C GLY A 86 6.32 -2.78 -0.15
N GLU A 87 6.97 -3.94 0.01
CA GLU A 87 6.47 -4.96 0.93
C GLU A 87 6.70 -4.54 2.38
N TRP A 88 5.59 -4.44 3.14
CA TRP A 88 5.62 -4.12 4.55
C TRP A 88 5.44 -5.38 5.38
N CYS A 89 6.50 -5.76 6.10
CA CYS A 89 6.55 -6.99 6.85
C CYS A 89 6.48 -6.76 8.35
N ARG A 90 5.91 -7.74 9.05
CA ARG A 90 5.98 -7.87 10.49
C ARG A 90 6.32 -9.30 10.88
N LEU A 91 6.93 -9.46 12.04
CA LEU A 91 6.99 -10.76 12.69
C LEU A 91 5.71 -11.03 13.47
N THR A 92 5.26 -12.28 13.43
CA THR A 92 4.24 -12.79 14.35
C THR A 92 4.91 -13.26 15.64
N ASN A 93 4.11 -13.48 16.69
CA ASN A 93 4.59 -14.05 17.95
C ASN A 93 5.21 -15.45 17.80
N ARG A 94 5.02 -16.11 16.65
CA ARG A 94 5.62 -17.41 16.31
C ARG A 94 6.86 -17.27 15.42
N GLY A 95 7.44 -16.08 15.31
CA GLY A 95 8.60 -15.80 14.45
C GLY A 95 8.31 -15.80 12.94
N GLN A 96 7.07 -16.05 12.51
CA GLN A 96 6.75 -16.04 11.08
C GLN A 96 6.65 -14.62 10.56
N GLN A 97 7.33 -14.34 9.45
CA GLN A 97 7.22 -13.07 8.75
C GLN A 97 5.93 -13.01 7.93
N ARG A 98 5.14 -11.96 8.11
CA ARG A 98 3.93 -11.69 7.33
C ARG A 98 4.05 -10.34 6.63
N CYS A 99 3.96 -10.37 5.31
CA CYS A 99 4.17 -9.21 4.45
C CYS A 99 2.92 -8.86 3.65
N ASN A 100 2.85 -7.61 3.21
CA ASN A 100 1.79 -7.10 2.34
C ASN A 100 2.33 -6.00 1.43
N LYS A 101 1.69 -5.83 0.28
CA LYS A 101 1.81 -4.64 -0.57
C LYS A 101 0.54 -3.81 -0.47
N MET A 102 0.66 -2.52 -0.77
CA MET A 102 -0.48 -1.60 -0.81
C MET A 102 -0.60 -0.99 -2.20
N LYS A 103 -1.83 -0.88 -2.69
CA LYS A 103 -2.19 -0.15 -3.92
C LYS A 103 -2.95 1.12 -3.53
N ASP A 104 -2.63 2.24 -4.15
CA ASP A 104 -3.45 3.46 -4.09
C ASP A 104 -4.55 3.33 -5.14
N MET A 105 -5.80 3.45 -4.73
CA MET A 105 -6.95 3.27 -5.61
C MET A 105 -7.35 4.56 -6.34
N GLY A 106 -6.74 5.70 -6.00
CA GLY A 106 -7.02 7.00 -6.63
C GLY A 106 -8.29 7.70 -6.10
N ASP A 107 -9.04 7.06 -5.22
CA ASP A 107 -10.27 7.59 -4.60
C ASP A 107 -10.07 7.97 -3.11
N GLY A 108 -8.82 8.00 -2.66
CA GLY A 108 -8.48 8.21 -1.24
C GLY A 108 -8.51 6.94 -0.38
N THR A 109 -8.66 5.77 -1.00
CA THR A 109 -8.52 4.46 -0.34
C THR A 109 -7.25 3.73 -0.75
N TYR A 110 -6.79 2.84 0.13
CA TYR A 110 -5.59 2.03 -0.05
C TYR A 110 -5.88 0.57 0.21
N GLN A 111 -5.54 -0.28 -0.76
CA GLN A 111 -5.85 -1.70 -0.71
C GLN A 111 -4.62 -2.53 -0.37
N GLY A 112 -4.73 -3.29 0.72
CA GLY A 112 -3.69 -4.20 1.20
C GLY A 112 -3.85 -5.62 0.68
N THR A 113 -2.82 -6.11 -0.01
CA THR A 113 -2.74 -7.48 -0.53
C THR A 113 -1.68 -8.25 0.21
N SER A 114 -2.02 -9.42 0.74
CA SER A 114 -1.06 -10.28 1.44
C SER A 114 -0.08 -10.89 0.44
N THR A 115 1.21 -10.93 0.78
CA THR A 115 2.25 -11.56 -0.03
C THR A 115 2.75 -12.87 0.57
N PHE A 116 2.10 -13.34 1.66
CA PHE A 116 2.57 -14.47 2.47
C PHE A 116 1.57 -15.64 2.55
N GLY A 117 2.12 -16.86 2.48
CA GLY A 117 1.43 -18.12 2.77
C GLY A 117 0.16 -18.35 1.95
N LYS A 118 -0.81 -19.06 2.54
CA LYS A 118 -2.12 -19.35 1.91
C LYS A 118 -3.00 -18.13 1.61
N TRP A 119 -2.55 -16.93 2.03
CA TRP A 119 -3.23 -15.67 1.78
C TRP A 119 -2.53 -14.83 0.71
N LYS A 120 -1.47 -15.35 0.07
CA LYS A 120 -0.79 -14.65 -1.03
C LYS A 120 -1.79 -14.27 -2.12
N GLY A 121 -1.73 -13.01 -2.56
CA GLY A 121 -2.61 -12.44 -3.59
C GLY A 121 -4.00 -12.04 -3.09
N LYS A 122 -4.37 -12.35 -1.83
CA LYS A 122 -5.69 -12.00 -1.30
C LYS A 122 -5.68 -10.59 -0.72
N HIS A 123 -6.68 -9.81 -1.11
CA HIS A 123 -7.01 -8.54 -0.49
C HIS A 123 -7.60 -8.80 0.89
N TYR A 124 -7.09 -8.11 1.89
CA TYR A 124 -7.47 -8.37 3.27
C TYR A 124 -7.66 -7.12 4.10
N VAL A 125 -7.22 -5.96 3.59
CA VAL A 125 -7.37 -4.67 4.25
C VAL A 125 -7.71 -3.60 3.23
N THR A 126 -8.63 -2.73 3.62
CA THR A 126 -8.83 -1.41 3.02
C THR A 126 -8.49 -0.38 4.08
N LEU A 127 -7.65 0.61 3.74
CA LEU A 127 -7.44 1.81 4.54
C LEU A 127 -8.08 2.99 3.84
N SER A 128 -8.69 3.90 4.59
CA SER A 128 -9.34 5.09 4.05
C SER A 128 -9.22 6.25 5.03
N LYS A 129 -9.47 7.46 4.54
CA LYS A 129 -9.62 8.72 5.30
C LYS A 129 -8.49 8.96 6.31
N ILE A 130 -7.62 9.92 6.02
CA ILE A 130 -6.67 10.42 7.03
C ILE A 130 -7.50 11.04 8.16
N VAL A 131 -7.28 10.56 9.38
CA VAL A 131 -7.87 11.13 10.59
C VAL A 131 -6.87 12.14 11.12
N ILE A 132 -7.13 13.42 10.87
CA ILE A 132 -6.41 14.54 11.48
C ILE A 132 -7.06 14.73 12.86
N ASP A 133 -6.24 14.73 13.91
CA ASP A 133 -6.64 14.89 15.31
C ASP A 133 -7.45 13.77 15.97
N GLU A 134 -6.78 12.64 16.20
CA GLU A 134 -7.01 11.86 17.42
C GLU A 134 -5.76 11.00 17.65
N GLN A 135 -5.00 11.30 18.71
CA GLN A 135 -4.01 10.35 19.22
C GLN A 135 -4.76 9.05 19.55
N LEU A 136 -4.33 7.94 18.95
CA LEU A 136 -4.79 6.59 19.30
C LEU A 136 -4.25 6.11 20.65
#